data_AF-A0A4Z1DWF7-F1
#
_entry.id   AF-A0A4Z1DWF7-F1
#
_cell.length_a   1.000
_cell.length_b   1.000
_cell.length_c   1.000
_cell.angle_alpha   90.00
_cell.angle_beta   90.00
_cell.angle_gamma   90.00
#
_symmetry.space_group_name_H-M   'P 1'
#
loop_
_entity.id
_entity.type
_entity.pdbx_description
1 polymer ?
#
loop_
_entity_poly.entity_id
_entity_poly.type
_entity_poly.pdbx_seq_one_letter_code
_entity_poly.pdbx_strand_id
1 'polypeptide(L)'
;MKGDRHRRVLRLASTPRRGRGEDASAWPYDVDLLVDGDGRWTVGLSEGVGHGSAGCIVGVDEALETRWLAHIVKAQGEWLVPFLRRLRDGGRVTEEELVEEYRSRHGRSPHVRD
;
A
#
# COMPACT_ATOMS: atom_id res chain seq x y z
N MET A 1 -1.11 1.93 31.69
CA MET A 1 -0.55 2.72 30.58
C MET A 1 -1.11 2.14 29.27
N LYS A 2 -2.15 2.74 28.69
CA LYS A 2 -2.57 2.40 27.33
C LYS A 2 -1.69 3.23 26.41
N GLY A 3 -0.60 2.64 25.92
CA GLY A 3 0.23 3.30 24.90
C GLY A 3 -0.66 3.54 23.69
N ASP A 4 -0.80 4.80 23.31
CA ASP A 4 -1.44 5.20 22.07
C ASP A 4 -0.59 4.60 20.94
N ARG A 5 -1.06 3.48 20.39
CA ARG A 5 -0.38 2.79 19.30
C ARG A 5 -0.71 3.57 18.03
N HIS A 6 -0.03 4.69 17.84
CA HIS A 6 -0.13 5.48 16.62
C HIS A 6 0.23 4.58 15.43
N ARG A 7 -0.75 4.34 14.57
CA ARG A 7 -0.58 3.53 13.35
C ARG A 7 -0.53 4.50 12.19
N ARG A 8 0.64 4.65 11.58
CA ARG A 8 0.77 5.53 10.42
C ARG A 8 0.43 4.77 9.16
N VAL A 9 -0.35 5.41 8.31
CA VAL A 9 -0.80 4.88 7.02
C VAL A 9 -0.22 5.72 5.90
N LEU A 10 0.62 5.08 5.08
CA LEU A 10 1.22 5.66 3.89
C LEU A 10 0.47 5.14 2.66
N ARG A 11 -0.27 6.01 1.97
CA ARG A 11 -0.87 5.66 0.68
C ARG A 11 0.17 5.78 -0.42
N LEU A 12 0.70 4.64 -0.87
CA LEU A 12 1.86 4.57 -1.76
C LEU A 12 1.51 4.10 -3.18
N ALA A 13 0.37 3.44 -3.38
CA ALA A 13 -0.10 3.15 -4.73
C ALA A 13 -1.63 3.25 -4.81
N SER A 14 -2.11 3.79 -5.91
CA SER A 14 -3.53 4.03 -6.15
C SER A 14 -3.76 4.16 -7.64
N THR A 15 -4.68 3.40 -8.21
CA THR A 15 -5.15 3.61 -9.58
C THR A 15 -6.36 4.55 -9.60
N PRO A 16 -6.26 5.73 -10.24
CA PRO A 16 -7.42 6.60 -10.41
C PRO A 16 -8.43 5.93 -11.33
N ARG A 17 -9.73 6.16 -11.09
CA ARG A 17 -10.81 5.73 -12.00
C ARG A 17 -10.50 6.24 -13.41
N ARG A 18 -10.17 5.35 -14.35
CA ARG A 18 -10.09 5.72 -15.77
C ARG A 18 -11.50 6.05 -16.26
N GLY A 19 -11.71 7.30 -16.65
CA GLY A 19 -12.98 7.74 -17.22
C GLY A 19 -13.22 7.16 -18.61
N ARG A 20 -14.40 6.54 -18.78
CA ARG A 20 -15.16 6.27 -20.01
C ARG A 20 -14.37 5.68 -21.21
N GLY A 21 -14.25 4.35 -21.23
CA GLY A 21 -13.95 3.56 -22.43
C GLY A 21 -13.88 2.08 -22.05
N GLU A 22 -14.81 1.28 -22.60
CA GLU A 22 -15.07 -0.19 -22.59
C GLU A 22 -14.65 -1.11 -21.42
N ASP A 23 -14.04 -0.58 -20.36
CA ASP A 23 -13.67 -1.27 -19.12
C ASP A 23 -14.03 -0.39 -17.91
N ALA A 24 -15.25 0.18 -17.94
CA ALA A 24 -15.80 1.06 -16.91
C ALA A 24 -16.06 0.37 -15.55
N SER A 25 -15.68 -0.91 -15.42
CA SER A 25 -15.85 -1.75 -14.23
C SER A 25 -14.55 -1.99 -13.46
N ALA A 26 -13.40 -1.49 -13.95
CA ALA A 26 -12.15 -1.55 -13.20
C ALA A 26 -12.19 -0.54 -12.03
N TRP A 27 -12.65 -1.02 -10.87
CA TRP A 27 -12.68 -0.25 -9.64
C TRP A 27 -11.26 0.18 -9.23
N PRO A 28 -11.09 1.34 -8.57
CA PRO A 28 -9.78 1.79 -8.13
C PRO A 28 -9.22 0.81 -7.10
N TYR A 29 -7.97 0.39 -7.31
CA TYR A 29 -7.21 -0.40 -6.35
C TYR A 29 -6.28 0.54 -5.59
N ASP A 30 -6.38 0.53 -4.26
CA ASP A 30 -5.50 1.27 -3.37
C ASP A 30 -4.60 0.27 -2.61
N VAL A 31 -3.31 0.60 -2.52
CA VAL A 31 -2.34 -0.08 -1.66
C VAL A 31 -1.80 0.95 -0.66
N ASP A 32 -2.07 0.67 0.61
CA ASP A 32 -1.56 1.43 1.73
C ASP A 32 -0.49 0.57 2.45
N LEU A 33 0.68 1.12 2.77
CA LEU A 33 1.59 0.50 3.75
C LEU A 33 1.26 1.09 5.12
N LEU A 34 1.02 0.20 6.09
CA LEU A 34 0.72 0.59 7.46
C LEU A 34 1.89 0.18 8.35
N VAL A 35 2.44 1.15 9.06
CA VAL A 35 3.48 0.93 10.06
C VAL A 35 2.85 1.09 11.44
N ASP A 36 2.90 0.01 12.23
CA ASP A 36 2.51 0.07 13.63
C ASP A 36 3.60 0.76 14.45
N GLY A 37 3.23 1.37 15.58
CA GLY A 37 4.20 2.03 16.49
C GLY A 37 5.33 1.12 17.01
N ASP A 38 5.18 -0.20 16.89
CA ASP A 38 6.21 -1.20 17.21
C ASP A 38 7.18 -1.48 16.03
N GLY A 39 7.08 -0.72 14.93
CA GLY A 39 7.91 -0.87 13.74
C GLY A 39 7.55 -2.06 12.85
N ARG A 40 6.41 -2.72 13.10
CA ARG A 40 5.90 -3.80 12.26
C ARG A 40 5.16 -3.23 11.06
N TRP A 41 5.49 -3.75 9.89
CA TRP A 41 4.84 -3.37 8.63
C TRP A 41 3.70 -4.33 8.30
N THR A 42 2.58 -3.76 7.88
CA THR A 42 1.45 -4.48 7.28
C THR A 42 1.04 -3.80 5.98
N VAL A 43 0.40 -4.53 5.08
CA VAL A 43 -0.04 -4.03 3.78
C VAL A 43 -1.55 -4.02 3.75
N GLY A 44 -2.13 -2.84 3.58
CA GLY A 44 -3.56 -2.62 3.36
C GLY A 44 -3.84 -2.66 1.88
N LEU A 45 -4.73 -3.56 1.47
CA LEU A 45 -5.20 -3.68 0.11
C LEU A 45 -6.69 -3.37 0.11
N SER A 46 -7.12 -2.44 -0.73
CA SER A 46 -8.53 -2.06 -0.84
C SER A 46 -8.96 -1.99 -2.30
N GLU A 47 -10.18 -2.49 -2.56
CA GLU A 47 -10.83 -2.41 -3.86
C GLU A 47 -12.19 -1.69 -3.71
N GLY A 48 -12.51 -0.79 -4.65
CA GLY A 48 -13.88 -0.29 -4.81
C GLY A 48 -14.36 0.74 -3.78
N VAL A 49 -13.67 1.87 -3.65
CA VAL A 49 -14.16 3.02 -2.86
C VAL A 49 -15.50 3.51 -3.46
N GLY A 50 -16.63 3.14 -2.84
CA GLY A 50 -17.98 3.55 -3.26
C GLY A 50 -19.15 2.60 -2.92
N HIS A 51 -18.92 1.30 -2.69
CA HIS A 51 -19.96 0.36 -2.26
C HIS A 51 -19.34 -0.70 -1.33
N GLY A 52 -19.42 -0.50 -0.01
CA GLY A 52 -18.98 -1.50 0.98
C GLY A 52 -17.56 -2.01 0.73
N SER A 53 -16.55 -1.17 0.98
CA SER A 53 -15.13 -1.48 0.76
C SER A 53 -14.76 -2.88 1.25
N ALA A 54 -14.35 -3.76 0.33
CA ALA A 54 -13.62 -4.97 0.67
C ALA A 54 -12.15 -4.57 0.80
N GLY A 55 -11.75 -4.25 2.02
CA GLY A 55 -10.35 -4.02 2.39
C GLY A 55 -9.84 -5.18 3.24
N CYS A 56 -8.58 -5.56 3.04
CA CYS A 56 -7.88 -6.47 3.94
C CYS A 56 -6.53 -5.89 4.34
N ILE A 57 -6.09 -6.28 5.53
CA ILE A 57 -4.73 -6.01 6.01
C ILE A 57 -4.03 -7.34 6.09
N VAL A 58 -2.89 -7.44 5.41
CA VAL A 58 -2.07 -8.65 5.37
C VAL A 58 -0.66 -8.36 5.87
N GLY A 59 0.03 -9.39 6.35
CA GLY A 59 1.45 -9.30 6.67
C GLY A 59 2.30 -9.10 5.42
N VAL A 60 3.57 -8.71 5.59
CA VAL A 60 4.52 -8.54 4.48
C VAL A 60 4.68 -9.84 3.67
N ASP A 61 4.81 -10.97 4.35
CA ASP A 61 4.99 -12.29 3.71
C ASP A 61 3.78 -12.65 2.85
N GLU A 62 2.59 -12.45 3.43
CA GLU A 62 1.33 -12.70 2.76
C GLU A 62 1.16 -11.74 1.56
N ALA A 63 1.51 -10.45 1.70
CA ALA A 63 1.44 -9.48 0.60
C ALA A 63 2.25 -9.89 -0.65
N LEU A 64 3.29 -10.73 -0.48
CA LEU A 64 4.12 -11.25 -1.55
C LEU A 64 3.58 -12.54 -2.19
N GLU A 65 2.52 -13.14 -1.65
CA GLU A 65 1.83 -14.27 -2.29
C GLU A 65 1.17 -13.84 -3.60
N THR A 66 1.11 -14.76 -4.57
CA THR A 66 0.59 -14.50 -5.94
C THR A 66 -0.75 -13.77 -5.95
N ARG A 67 -1.68 -14.16 -5.06
CA ARG A 67 -3.02 -13.55 -4.98
C ARG A 67 -2.96 -12.06 -4.62
N TRP A 68 -2.13 -11.68 -3.67
CA TRP A 68 -2.02 -10.31 -3.16
C TRP A 68 -1.11 -9.45 -4.02
N LEU A 69 -0.06 -10.05 -4.58
CA LEU A 69 0.81 -9.41 -5.56
C LEU A 69 0.01 -8.92 -6.77
N ALA A 70 -1.00 -9.67 -7.22
CA ALA A 70 -1.90 -9.23 -8.29
C ALA A 70 -2.66 -7.93 -7.93
N HIS A 71 -3.08 -7.75 -6.68
CA HIS A 71 -3.70 -6.50 -6.23
C HIS A 71 -2.68 -5.35 -6.21
N ILE A 72 -1.45 -5.61 -5.76
CA ILE A 72 -0.36 -4.63 -5.77
C ILE A 72 -0.08 -4.16 -7.21
N VAL A 73 0.00 -5.09 -8.16
CA VAL A 73 0.19 -4.79 -9.59
C VAL A 73 -0.96 -3.92 -10.12
N LYS A 74 -2.22 -4.29 -9.84
CA LYS A 74 -3.40 -3.52 -10.28
C LYS A 74 -3.45 -2.10 -9.70
N ALA A 75 -2.84 -1.88 -8.53
CA ALA A 75 -2.70 -0.55 -7.93
C ALA A 75 -1.48 0.24 -8.45
N GLN A 76 -0.73 -0.30 -9.42
CA GLN A 76 0.57 0.22 -9.89
C GLN A 76 1.64 0.25 -8.79
N GLY A 77 1.52 -0.62 -7.79
CA GLY A 77 2.42 -0.73 -6.65
C GLY A 77 3.59 -1.71 -6.84
N GLU A 78 3.85 -2.21 -8.05
CA GLU A 78 4.93 -3.19 -8.31
C GLU A 78 6.30 -2.71 -7.81
N TRP A 79 6.48 -1.40 -7.76
CA TRP A 79 7.67 -0.77 -7.23
C TRP A 79 7.91 -0.97 -5.72
N LEU A 80 6.87 -1.34 -4.97
CA LEU A 80 6.95 -1.67 -3.55
C LEU A 80 7.55 -3.06 -3.31
N VAL A 81 7.54 -3.94 -4.32
CA VAL A 81 7.95 -5.35 -4.20
C VAL A 81 9.38 -5.51 -3.68
N PRO A 82 10.39 -4.75 -4.15
CA PRO A 82 11.74 -4.83 -3.59
C PRO A 82 11.80 -4.49 -2.09
N PHE A 83 11.01 -3.51 -1.63
CA PHE A 83 10.94 -3.11 -0.22
C PHE A 83 10.25 -4.18 0.63
N LEU A 84 9.13 -4.73 0.13
CA LEU A 84 8.42 -5.82 0.79
C LEU A 84 9.30 -7.08 0.92
N ARG A 85 10.06 -7.43 -0.12
CA ARG A 85 11.03 -8.54 -0.04
C ARG A 85 12.11 -8.26 0.99
N ARG A 86 12.64 -7.04 1.04
CA ARG A 86 13.64 -6.64 2.04
C ARG A 86 13.10 -6.77 3.46
N LEU A 87 11.85 -6.37 3.70
CA LEU A 87 11.18 -6.51 4.99
C LEU A 87 10.98 -7.98 5.38
N ARG A 88 10.50 -8.83 4.45
CA ARG A 88 10.37 -10.29 4.67
C ARG A 88 11.70 -10.91 5.08
N ASP A 89 12.78 -10.52 4.40
CA ASP A 89 14.11 -11.08 4.63
C ASP A 89 14.76 -10.53 5.93
N GLY A 90 14.01 -9.79 6.76
CA GLY A 90 14.46 -9.22 8.04
C GLY A 90 15.23 -7.90 7.91
N GLY A 91 15.31 -7.35 6.69
CA GLY A 91 15.88 -6.04 6.44
C GLY A 91 14.99 -4.91 6.95
N ARG A 92 15.56 -3.70 7.05
CA ARG A 92 14.84 -2.50 7.49
C ARG A 92 14.40 -1.68 6.29
N VAL A 93 13.19 -1.15 6.30
CA VAL A 93 12.70 -0.12 5.37
C VAL A 93 12.19 1.04 6.21
N THR A 94 12.53 2.28 5.84
CA THR A 94 12.07 3.47 6.56
C THR A 94 10.97 4.19 5.79
N GLU A 95 10.19 4.99 6.51
CA GLU A 95 9.17 5.86 5.92
C GLU A 95 9.82 6.85 4.94
N GLU A 96 10.96 7.44 5.30
CA GLU A 96 11.65 8.43 4.45
C GLU A 96 12.06 7.82 3.11
N GLU A 97 12.56 6.60 3.12
CA GLU A 97 12.96 5.88 1.91
C GLU A 97 11.77 5.62 0.98
N LEU A 98 10.64 5.18 1.53
CA LEU A 98 9.41 4.96 0.77
C LEU A 98 8.83 6.27 0.21
N VAL A 99 8.88 7.34 1.01
CA VAL A 99 8.42 8.68 0.60
C VAL A 99 9.31 9.24 -0.51
N GLU A 100 10.62 9.08 -0.42
CA GLU A 100 11.56 9.56 -1.43
C GLU A 100 11.40 8.79 -2.74
N GLU A 101 11.27 7.46 -2.68
CA GLU A 101 11.01 6.65 -3.86
C GLU A 101 9.66 6.99 -4.51
N TYR A 102 8.61 7.20 -3.70
CA TYR A 102 7.31 7.66 -4.19
C TYR A 102 7.42 9.03 -4.88
N ARG A 103 8.14 10.00 -4.30
CA ARG A 103 8.34 11.33 -4.88
C ARG A 103 9.10 11.26 -6.20
N SER A 104 10.17 10.46 -6.26
CA SER A 104 10.94 10.23 -7.48
C SER A 104 10.07 9.72 -8.63
N ARG A 105 9.09 8.85 -8.33
CA ARG A 105 8.20 8.25 -9.32
C ARG A 105 6.99 9.11 -9.70
N HIS A 106 6.41 9.80 -8.72
CA HIS A 106 5.11 10.46 -8.88
C HIS A 106 5.19 12.00 -8.85
N GLY A 107 6.37 12.58 -8.60
CA GLY A 107 6.59 14.03 -8.55
C GLY A 107 5.88 14.75 -7.39
N ARG A 108 5.33 14.01 -6.42
CA ARG A 108 4.58 14.54 -5.27
C ARG A 108 4.77 13.66 -4.04
N SER A 109 4.47 14.17 -2.86
CA SER A 109 4.47 13.36 -1.62
C SER A 109 3.27 12.40 -1.57
N PRO A 110 3.41 11.23 -0.95
CA PRO A 110 2.28 10.34 -0.69
C PRO A 110 1.33 10.97 0.34
N HIS A 111 0.10 10.46 0.37
CA HIS A 111 -0.86 10.88 1.39
C HIS A 111 -0.59 10.11 2.68
N VAL A 112 -0.42 10.84 3.79
CA VAL A 112 -0.13 10.29 5.12
C VAL A 112 -1.34 10.51 6.02
N ARG A 113 -1.72 9.48 6.77
CA ARG A 113 -2.76 9.54 7.81
C ARG A 113 -2.20 8.97 9.12
N ASP A 114 -2.45 9.68 10.22
CA ASP A 114 -2.16 9.25 11.60
C ASP A 114 -3.37 8.55 12.26
#